data_AF-A0A4P5WQ66-F1
#
_entry.id   AF-A0A4P5WQ66-F1
#
_cell.length_a   1.000
_cell.length_b   1.000
_cell.length_c   1.000
_cell.angle_alpha   90.00
_cell.angle_beta   90.00
_cell.angle_gamma   90.00
#
_symmetry.space_group_name_H-M   'P 1'
#
loop_
_entity.id
_entity.type
_entity.pdbx_description
1 polymer ?
#
loop_
_entity_poly.entity_id
_entity_poly.type
_entity_poly.pdbx_seq_one_letter_code
_entity_poly.pdbx_strand_id
1 'polypeptide(L)'
;MKRIMSGVWLLCVICLNSAIVVVPAVADEAVSGGGRAVSVPNAAGIYWLAFAAMPVLEDAEREAVESAAGDIRQPVSELLKRVVGRYDVSLRELQRARTVVPCDWQLDGEAGPALLMTHLQKARDLSRVALLRSPLRFETGEVAGALADLLAVFKLGRDCAVSPWIVAALVDAAIEERAGEVLALHLPGLSQAQVEDVMSELRRLPAGWSGIEVLEAEGTNFSGWVERWVTAEAARLGAAATGGGLLAAFAKEFDVVLGVEGESAEVKSERALMLQSLTVADVQGALGQMRRDQQELVRLAGLSAADRMQPLQQLTERLESARSLRTKTDAMLCFSQMLLPSAIRVIDRLEQVQLRRQLLLQALRVQRHGEAALQPIGGVKVEYRRTAGGFELSFPHAGSVESIVVGRK
;
A
#
# COMPACT_ATOMS: atom_id res chain seq x y z
N MET A 1 11.68 -22.81 -13.63
CA MET A 1 11.18 -22.13 -12.41
C MET A 1 12.10 -20.98 -11.95
N LYS A 2 12.48 -20.05 -12.85
CA LYS A 2 13.33 -18.88 -12.54
C LYS A 2 12.91 -17.59 -13.30
N ARG A 3 11.64 -17.52 -13.75
CA ARG A 3 11.13 -16.41 -14.59
C ARG A 3 9.78 -15.89 -14.08
N ILE A 4 9.73 -15.29 -12.88
CA ILE A 4 8.56 -14.50 -12.41
C ILE A 4 8.98 -13.26 -11.57
N MET A 5 10.24 -13.09 -11.18
CA MET A 5 10.61 -12.18 -10.08
C MET A 5 11.13 -10.77 -10.43
N SER A 6 11.08 -10.28 -11.67
CA SER A 6 11.70 -8.97 -12.00
C SER A 6 10.80 -7.74 -11.81
N GLY A 7 9.46 -7.89 -11.81
CA GLY A 7 8.54 -6.75 -11.67
C GLY A 7 8.26 -6.27 -10.24
N VAL A 8 8.55 -7.10 -9.24
CA VAL A 8 8.35 -6.78 -7.81
C VAL A 8 9.56 -6.02 -7.23
N TRP A 9 10.73 -6.13 -7.86
CA TRP A 9 11.96 -5.48 -7.40
C TRP A 9 11.88 -3.95 -7.49
N LEU A 10 11.22 -3.37 -8.50
CA LEU A 10 11.17 -1.90 -8.63
C LEU A 10 10.41 -1.20 -7.48
N LEU A 11 9.48 -1.91 -6.82
CA LEU A 11 8.77 -1.41 -5.63
C LEU A 11 9.47 -1.75 -4.30
N CYS A 12 10.37 -2.74 -4.28
CA CYS A 12 11.12 -3.12 -3.07
C CYS A 12 12.49 -2.43 -2.94
N VAL A 13 13.11 -2.00 -4.06
CA VAL A 13 14.53 -1.58 -4.08
C VAL A 13 14.76 -0.13 -3.64
N ILE A 14 13.73 0.72 -3.61
CA ILE A 14 13.89 2.12 -3.18
C ILE A 14 14.05 2.26 -1.65
N CYS A 15 13.93 1.17 -0.87
CA CYS A 15 14.01 1.22 0.60
C CYS A 15 15.41 0.99 1.22
N LEU A 16 16.48 0.92 0.42
CA LEU A 16 17.84 0.68 0.93
C LEU A 16 18.82 1.74 0.44
N ASN A 17 18.96 2.84 1.19
CA ASN A 17 20.27 3.45 1.35
C ASN A 17 20.40 4.31 2.62
N SER A 18 21.61 4.24 3.17
CA SER A 18 22.03 4.61 4.52
C SER A 18 21.89 6.10 4.83
N ALA A 19 21.43 6.40 6.05
CA ALA A 19 21.32 7.75 6.59
C ALA A 19 22.70 8.39 6.81
N ILE A 20 22.89 9.60 6.26
CA ILE A 20 23.84 10.59 6.80
C ILE A 20 22.97 11.72 7.36
N VAL A 21 22.96 11.86 8.68
CA VAL A 21 22.29 12.97 9.38
C VAL A 21 23.21 14.18 9.27
N VAL A 22 22.81 15.18 8.49
CA VAL A 22 23.39 16.53 8.59
C VAL A 22 22.47 17.35 9.48
N VAL A 23 22.94 17.69 10.68
CA VAL A 23 22.25 18.62 11.58
C VAL A 23 22.53 20.05 11.08
N PRO A 24 21.52 20.85 10.69
CA PRO A 24 21.75 22.27 10.43
C PRO A 24 21.89 23.02 11.75
N ALA A 25 22.83 23.97 11.77
CA ALA A 25 23.07 24.88 12.87
C ALA A 25 21.83 25.77 13.13
N VAL A 26 21.48 25.92 14.41
CA VAL A 26 20.40 26.77 14.90
C VAL A 26 20.79 28.24 14.68
N ALA A 27 19.99 28.96 13.91
CA ALA A 27 20.01 30.43 13.88
C ALA A 27 18.96 30.96 14.85
N ASP A 28 19.39 31.91 15.67
CA ASP A 28 18.69 32.45 16.84
C ASP A 28 17.49 33.35 16.48
N GLU A 29 16.61 33.51 17.46
CA GLU A 29 15.22 33.94 17.40
C GLU A 29 14.93 35.36 16.86
N ALA A 30 13.73 35.53 16.30
CA ALA A 30 12.98 36.77 16.39
C ALA A 30 11.55 36.48 16.90
N VAL A 31 11.32 36.81 18.17
CA VAL A 31 10.01 36.73 18.84
C VAL A 31 9.09 37.84 18.33
N SER A 32 7.98 37.49 17.71
CA SER A 32 6.83 38.38 17.55
C SER A 32 5.58 37.72 18.14
N GLY A 33 4.99 38.38 19.14
CA GLY A 33 3.79 37.94 19.82
C GLY A 33 2.60 37.76 18.88
N GLY A 34 2.07 36.54 18.85
CA GLY A 34 0.81 36.19 18.23
C GLY A 34 0.12 35.17 19.13
N GLY A 35 -1.18 35.36 19.39
CA GLY A 35 -1.96 34.45 20.23
C GLY A 35 -1.69 33.00 19.83
N ARG A 36 -1.37 32.16 20.82
CA ARG A 36 -0.99 30.76 20.62
C ARG A 36 -2.13 30.07 19.87
N ALA A 37 -2.00 29.94 18.55
CA ALA A 37 -2.89 29.13 17.75
C ALA A 37 -2.91 27.76 18.42
N VAL A 38 -4.08 27.31 18.85
CA VAL A 38 -4.23 25.98 19.42
C VAL A 38 -3.92 25.00 18.29
N SER A 39 -2.66 24.55 18.23
CA SER A 39 -2.23 23.58 17.22
C SER A 39 -2.99 22.30 17.47
N VAL A 40 -3.89 21.93 16.55
CA VAL A 40 -4.53 20.62 16.59
C VAL A 40 -3.42 19.57 16.51
N PRO A 41 -3.34 18.62 17.46
CA PRO A 41 -2.30 17.59 17.42
C PRO A 41 -2.37 16.79 16.11
N ASN A 42 -1.23 16.52 15.48
CA ASN A 42 -1.12 15.65 14.30
C ASN A 42 -0.69 14.24 14.73
N ALA A 43 -1.46 13.21 14.35
CA ALA A 43 -1.18 11.82 14.68
C ALA A 43 0.19 11.35 14.15
N ALA A 44 0.63 11.83 12.98
CA ALA A 44 1.93 11.49 12.41
C ALA A 44 3.10 11.82 13.35
N GLY A 45 3.03 12.96 14.04
CA GLY A 45 4.05 13.34 15.04
C GLY A 45 4.11 12.36 16.22
N ILE A 46 2.97 11.82 16.64
CA ILE A 46 2.91 10.81 17.71
C ILE A 46 3.40 9.45 17.21
N TYR A 47 3.09 9.08 15.96
CA TYR A 47 3.66 7.87 15.35
C TYR A 47 5.17 7.95 15.27
N TRP A 48 5.75 9.10 14.95
CA TRP A 48 7.21 9.27 14.97
C TRP A 48 7.82 9.03 16.36
N LEU A 49 7.14 9.45 17.44
CA LEU A 49 7.56 9.11 18.80
C LEU A 49 7.46 7.60 19.06
N ALA A 50 6.38 6.95 18.60
CA ALA A 50 6.25 5.49 18.68
C ALA A 50 7.39 4.78 17.93
N PHE A 51 7.70 5.24 16.71
CA PHE A 51 8.73 4.64 15.88
C PHE A 51 10.13 4.85 16.42
N ALA A 52 10.41 6.00 17.02
CA ALA A 52 11.70 6.29 17.65
C ALA A 52 11.93 5.44 18.91
N ALA A 53 10.85 5.02 19.58
CA ALA A 53 10.92 4.16 20.76
C ALA A 53 11.00 2.66 20.43
N MET A 54 11.01 2.27 19.15
CA MET A 54 11.11 0.86 18.78
C MET A 54 12.51 0.32 19.07
N PRO A 55 12.65 -0.83 19.75
CA PRO A 55 13.95 -1.43 19.98
C PRO A 55 14.58 -1.90 18.66
N VAL A 56 15.91 -1.94 18.63
CA VAL A 56 16.65 -2.61 17.57
C VAL A 56 16.55 -4.12 17.82
N LEU A 57 16.06 -4.86 16.82
CA LEU A 57 15.98 -6.31 16.87
C LEU A 57 17.24 -6.95 16.31
N GLU A 58 17.69 -8.01 16.99
CA GLU A 58 18.66 -8.94 16.42
C GLU A 58 18.03 -9.73 15.26
N ASP A 59 18.86 -10.32 14.37
CA ASP A 59 18.33 -10.97 13.16
C ASP A 59 17.42 -12.15 13.47
N ALA A 60 17.74 -12.96 14.49
CA ALA A 60 16.87 -14.05 14.94
C ALA A 60 15.52 -13.55 15.49
N GLU A 61 15.51 -12.38 16.15
CA GLU A 61 14.28 -11.77 16.66
C GLU A 61 13.43 -11.21 15.51
N ARG A 62 14.08 -10.56 14.53
CA ARG A 62 13.44 -10.04 13.31
C ARG A 62 12.77 -11.17 12.54
N GLU A 63 13.51 -12.24 12.26
CA GLU A 63 13.00 -13.43 11.58
C GLU A 63 11.83 -14.06 12.34
N ALA A 64 11.92 -14.16 13.67
CA ALA A 64 10.84 -14.70 14.49
C ALA A 64 9.57 -13.84 14.39
N VAL A 65 9.68 -12.51 14.42
CA VAL A 65 8.54 -11.59 14.25
C VAL A 65 7.94 -11.72 12.85
N GLU A 66 8.77 -11.78 11.81
CA GLU A 66 8.31 -11.92 10.44
C GLU A 66 7.61 -13.25 10.17
N SER A 67 8.16 -14.35 10.69
CA SER A 67 7.55 -15.68 10.60
C SER A 67 6.19 -15.70 11.31
N ALA A 68 6.10 -15.16 12.52
CA ALA A 68 4.86 -15.14 13.28
C ALA A 68 3.80 -14.21 12.67
N ALA A 69 4.21 -13.11 12.01
CA ALA A 69 3.32 -12.27 11.23
C ALA A 69 2.77 -12.97 9.98
N GLY A 70 3.48 -13.97 9.45
CA GLY A 70 3.04 -14.81 8.33
C GLY A 70 1.95 -15.81 8.71
N ASP A 71 1.96 -16.31 9.95
CA ASP A 71 0.97 -17.28 10.47
C ASP A 71 0.51 -16.91 11.89
N ILE A 72 -0.48 -16.00 11.95
CA ILE A 72 -1.03 -15.45 13.19
C ILE A 72 -1.79 -16.48 14.05
N ARG A 73 -1.97 -17.72 13.57
CA ARG A 73 -2.63 -18.80 14.32
C ARG A 73 -1.67 -19.53 15.25
N GLN A 74 -0.36 -19.39 15.02
CA GLN A 74 0.63 -20.05 15.85
C GLN A 74 0.68 -19.40 17.24
N PRO A 75 0.90 -20.21 18.30
CA PRO A 75 1.14 -19.66 19.64
C PRO A 75 2.34 -18.72 19.65
N VAL A 76 2.23 -17.63 20.40
CA VAL A 76 3.33 -16.68 20.56
C VAL A 76 4.40 -17.30 21.45
N SER A 77 5.60 -17.50 20.91
CA SER A 77 6.72 -18.14 21.61
C SER A 77 7.28 -17.28 22.76
N GLU A 78 8.02 -17.88 23.68
CA GLU A 78 8.68 -17.15 24.78
C GLU A 78 9.67 -16.07 24.28
N LEU A 79 10.32 -16.31 23.14
CA LEU A 79 11.15 -15.30 22.49
C LEU A 79 10.30 -14.08 22.09
N LEU A 80 9.18 -14.31 21.41
CA LEU A 80 8.28 -13.25 20.96
C LEU A 80 7.63 -12.52 22.14
N LYS A 81 7.30 -13.20 23.24
CA LYS A 81 6.82 -12.55 24.46
C LYS A 81 7.83 -11.56 25.02
N ARG A 82 9.12 -11.94 25.07
CA ARG A 82 10.21 -11.03 25.48
C ARG A 82 10.37 -9.87 24.51
N VAL A 83 10.33 -10.13 23.20
CA VAL A 83 10.40 -9.08 22.17
C VAL A 83 9.26 -8.08 22.35
N VAL A 84 8.01 -8.54 22.40
CA VAL A 84 6.81 -7.70 22.60
C VAL A 84 6.93 -6.85 23.87
N GLY A 85 7.46 -7.42 24.96
CA GLY A 85 7.66 -6.69 26.22
C GLY A 85 8.58 -5.46 26.09
N ARG A 86 9.53 -5.46 25.15
CA ARG A 86 10.43 -4.31 24.91
C ARG A 86 9.76 -3.16 24.14
N TYR A 87 8.58 -3.37 23.56
CA TYR A 87 7.86 -2.35 22.77
C TYR A 87 6.86 -1.54 23.61
N ASP A 88 6.87 -1.62 24.95
CA ASP A 88 5.85 -0.97 25.80
C ASP A 88 5.66 0.52 25.49
N VAL A 89 6.75 1.27 25.36
CA VAL A 89 6.70 2.71 25.03
C VAL A 89 6.12 2.92 23.64
N SER A 90 6.63 2.21 22.62
CA SER A 90 6.14 2.32 21.24
C SER A 90 4.64 2.04 21.14
N LEU A 91 4.17 0.99 21.82
CA LEU A 91 2.78 0.56 21.76
C LEU A 91 1.86 1.48 22.56
N ARG A 92 2.36 2.16 23.60
CA ARG A 92 1.62 3.20 24.31
C ARG A 92 1.44 4.45 23.44
N GLU A 93 2.49 4.86 22.73
CA GLU A 93 2.43 5.98 21.80
C GLU A 93 1.50 5.67 20.60
N LEU A 94 1.50 4.43 20.11
CA LEU A 94 0.51 3.94 19.13
C LEU A 94 -0.94 4.13 19.64
N GLN A 95 -1.21 3.77 20.89
CA GLN A 95 -2.53 4.01 21.49
C GLN A 95 -2.87 5.49 21.60
N ARG A 96 -1.88 6.35 21.90
CA ARG A 96 -2.10 7.80 21.94
C ARG A 96 -2.37 8.39 20.55
N ALA A 97 -1.68 7.91 19.52
CA ALA A 97 -1.92 8.32 18.14
C ALA A 97 -3.34 7.96 17.69
N ARG A 98 -3.87 6.81 18.14
CA ARG A 98 -5.24 6.37 17.82
C ARG A 98 -6.31 7.41 18.21
N THR A 99 -6.09 8.21 19.26
CA THR A 99 -7.08 9.20 19.71
C THR A 99 -7.03 10.53 18.96
N VAL A 100 -6.08 10.69 18.02
CA VAL A 100 -5.89 11.92 17.24
C VAL A 100 -6.38 11.70 15.82
N VAL A 101 -7.37 12.50 15.39
CA VAL A 101 -8.03 12.31 14.09
C VAL A 101 -7.16 12.75 12.90
N PRO A 102 -6.62 13.99 12.84
CA PRO A 102 -5.82 14.37 11.69
C PRO A 102 -4.48 13.65 11.71
N CYS A 103 -4.14 13.01 10.59
CA CYS A 103 -2.82 12.48 10.31
C CYS A 103 -2.29 13.12 9.03
N ASP A 104 -1.15 13.79 9.10
CA ASP A 104 -0.47 14.35 7.94
C ASP A 104 1.03 14.02 8.04
N TRP A 105 1.52 13.19 7.12
CA TRP A 105 2.92 12.80 7.04
C TRP A 105 3.82 13.85 6.42
N GLN A 106 3.25 14.96 5.91
CA GLN A 106 3.98 16.07 5.27
C GLN A 106 4.90 15.59 4.14
N LEU A 107 4.37 14.69 3.30
CA LEU A 107 5.11 14.11 2.19
C LEU A 107 5.37 15.15 1.10
N ASP A 108 6.58 15.17 0.57
CA ASP A 108 6.96 16.03 -0.55
C ASP A 108 6.55 15.38 -1.89
N GLY A 109 5.35 15.73 -2.37
CA GLY A 109 4.86 15.24 -3.66
C GLY A 109 5.74 15.65 -4.85
N GLU A 110 6.58 16.67 -4.74
CA GLU A 110 7.48 17.10 -5.82
C GLU A 110 8.67 16.16 -6.00
N ALA A 111 9.01 15.35 -4.98
CA ALA A 111 10.04 14.33 -5.08
C ALA A 111 9.66 13.18 -6.05
N GLY A 112 8.38 13.06 -6.43
CA GLY A 112 7.91 12.09 -7.42
C GLY A 112 8.31 10.64 -7.05
N PRO A 113 8.86 9.86 -8.00
CA PRO A 113 9.31 8.47 -7.73
C PRO A 113 10.40 8.35 -6.66
N ALA A 114 11.13 9.43 -6.36
CA ALA A 114 12.15 9.45 -5.31
C ALA A 114 11.57 9.79 -3.92
N LEU A 115 10.26 10.01 -3.80
CA LEU A 115 9.61 10.30 -2.52
C LEU A 115 9.84 9.17 -1.51
N LEU A 116 10.53 9.51 -0.42
CA LEU A 116 10.81 8.58 0.67
C LEU A 116 9.61 8.48 1.62
N MET A 117 8.93 7.34 1.58
CA MET A 117 7.79 7.03 2.46
C MET A 117 8.24 6.20 3.68
N THR A 118 9.23 6.69 4.42
CA THR A 118 9.92 5.95 5.51
C THR A 118 9.00 5.49 6.65
N HIS A 119 7.87 6.16 6.84
CA HIS A 119 6.85 5.78 7.83
C HIS A 119 6.19 4.43 7.52
N LEU A 120 6.10 4.03 6.24
CA LEU A 120 5.39 2.81 5.85
C LEU A 120 6.01 1.53 6.42
N GLN A 121 7.33 1.38 6.30
CA GLN A 121 8.02 0.21 6.85
C GLN A 121 7.93 0.19 8.39
N LYS A 122 8.09 1.35 9.02
CA LYS A 122 7.97 1.49 10.48
C LYS A 122 6.56 1.13 10.97
N ALA A 123 5.52 1.50 10.23
CA ALA A 123 4.15 1.12 10.53
C ALA A 123 3.90 -0.39 10.39
N ARG A 124 4.49 -1.03 9.37
CA ARG A 124 4.45 -2.50 9.23
C ARG A 124 5.10 -3.18 10.42
N ASP A 125 6.28 -2.73 10.83
CA ASP A 125 7.01 -3.36 11.93
C ASP A 125 6.31 -3.17 13.27
N LEU A 126 5.82 -1.97 13.56
CA LEU A 126 5.05 -1.71 14.78
C LEU A 126 3.72 -2.47 14.81
N SER A 127 3.01 -2.56 13.68
CA SER A 127 1.74 -3.29 13.60
C SER A 127 1.93 -4.79 13.83
N ARG A 128 2.99 -5.42 13.27
CA ARG A 128 3.33 -6.82 13.53
C ARG A 128 3.44 -7.10 15.03
N VAL A 129 4.18 -6.27 15.76
CA VAL A 129 4.36 -6.45 17.22
C VAL A 129 3.07 -6.20 17.99
N ALA A 130 2.28 -5.19 17.63
CA ALA A 130 0.98 -4.94 18.25
C ALA A 130 0.01 -6.14 18.04
N LEU A 131 0.04 -6.74 16.85
CA LEU A 131 -0.76 -7.93 16.51
C LEU A 131 -0.27 -9.20 17.22
N LEU A 132 1.00 -9.28 17.63
CA LEU A 132 1.50 -10.35 18.51
C LEU A 132 1.09 -10.13 19.98
N ARG A 133 0.99 -8.88 20.42
CA ARG A 133 0.54 -8.55 21.78
C ARG A 133 -0.94 -8.85 22.01
N SER A 134 -1.78 -8.65 20.99
CA SER A 134 -3.23 -8.85 21.12
C SER A 134 -3.62 -10.28 21.55
N PRO A 135 -3.15 -11.36 20.89
CA PRO A 135 -3.38 -12.73 21.35
C PRO A 135 -2.92 -13.00 22.79
N LEU A 136 -1.75 -12.49 23.19
CA LEU A 136 -1.25 -12.63 24.56
C LEU A 136 -2.22 -12.04 25.59
N ARG A 137 -2.81 -10.88 25.26
CA ARG A 137 -3.82 -10.22 26.11
C ARG A 137 -5.15 -10.96 26.11
N PHE A 138 -5.56 -11.56 24.99
CA PHE A 138 -6.73 -12.45 24.97
C PHE A 138 -6.51 -13.68 25.88
N GLU A 139 -5.32 -14.28 25.86
CA GLU A 139 -4.98 -15.45 26.69
C GLU A 139 -5.01 -15.15 28.19
N THR A 140 -4.64 -13.93 28.60
CA THR A 140 -4.68 -13.50 30.01
C THR A 140 -6.01 -12.88 30.44
N GLY A 141 -7.01 -12.82 29.53
CA GLY A 141 -8.31 -12.21 29.81
C GLY A 141 -8.34 -10.68 29.77
N GLU A 142 -7.26 -10.02 29.36
CA GLU A 142 -7.18 -8.57 29.11
C GLU A 142 -7.87 -8.16 27.79
N VAL A 143 -9.12 -8.59 27.60
CA VAL A 143 -9.87 -8.44 26.34
C VAL A 143 -9.94 -6.98 25.88
N ALA A 144 -10.18 -6.04 26.79
CA ALA A 144 -10.24 -4.61 26.44
C ALA A 144 -8.90 -4.10 25.88
N GLY A 145 -7.77 -4.54 26.46
CA GLY A 145 -6.43 -4.19 25.97
C GLY A 145 -6.12 -4.82 24.62
N ALA A 146 -6.55 -6.07 24.40
CA ALA A 146 -6.39 -6.75 23.12
C ALA A 146 -7.16 -6.04 21.99
N LEU A 147 -8.44 -5.71 22.23
CA LEU A 147 -9.25 -4.96 21.28
C LEU A 147 -8.70 -3.55 21.03
N ALA A 148 -8.19 -2.88 22.07
CA ALA A 148 -7.55 -1.58 21.91
C ALA A 148 -6.32 -1.66 20.97
N ASP A 149 -5.52 -2.73 21.06
CA ASP A 149 -4.38 -2.94 20.15
C ASP A 149 -4.82 -3.14 18.71
N LEU A 150 -5.81 -4.00 18.48
CA LEU A 150 -6.36 -4.23 17.13
C LEU A 150 -6.88 -2.93 16.50
N LEU A 151 -7.67 -2.16 17.25
CA LEU A 151 -8.23 -0.90 16.75
C LEU A 151 -7.15 0.17 16.50
N ALA A 152 -6.07 0.19 17.29
CA ALA A 152 -4.94 1.07 17.03
C ALA A 152 -4.17 0.65 15.76
N VAL A 153 -4.06 -0.65 15.48
CA VAL A 153 -3.48 -1.17 14.24
C VAL A 153 -4.33 -0.83 13.02
N PHE A 154 -5.66 -0.99 13.09
CA PHE A 154 -6.56 -0.56 12.02
C PHE A 154 -6.40 0.94 11.73
N LYS A 155 -6.40 1.78 12.77
CA LYS A 155 -6.18 3.23 12.59
C LYS A 155 -4.80 3.53 11.99
N LEU A 156 -3.74 2.87 12.46
CA LEU A 156 -2.39 3.05 11.88
C LEU A 156 -2.38 2.72 10.38
N GLY A 157 -3.06 1.65 9.96
CA GLY A 157 -3.22 1.31 8.54
C GLY A 157 -3.84 2.47 7.74
N ARG A 158 -5.00 2.97 8.19
CA ARG A 158 -5.69 4.12 7.57
C ARG A 158 -4.84 5.38 7.53
N ASP A 159 -4.19 5.69 8.63
CA ASP A 159 -3.35 6.87 8.75
C ASP A 159 -2.13 6.79 7.83
N CYS A 160 -1.55 5.59 7.60
CA CYS A 160 -0.48 5.41 6.61
C CYS A 160 -0.96 5.74 5.18
N ALA A 161 -2.20 5.38 4.86
CA ALA A 161 -2.82 5.64 3.56
C ALA A 161 -3.64 6.93 3.53
N VAL A 162 -3.36 7.93 4.38
CA VAL A 162 -4.04 9.24 4.30
C VAL A 162 -3.77 9.92 2.95
N SER A 163 -2.59 9.67 2.38
CA SER A 163 -2.26 10.08 1.01
C SER A 163 -2.57 8.92 0.04
N PRO A 164 -3.19 9.21 -1.13
CA PRO A 164 -3.68 8.20 -2.06
C PRO A 164 -2.56 7.60 -2.95
N TRP A 165 -1.37 7.35 -2.39
CA TRP A 165 -0.29 6.69 -3.10
C TRP A 165 -0.53 5.18 -3.13
N ILE A 166 -0.30 4.54 -4.28
CA ILE A 166 -0.48 3.09 -4.43
C ILE A 166 0.25 2.31 -3.33
N VAL A 167 1.51 2.68 -3.04
CA VAL A 167 2.33 1.99 -2.05
C VAL A 167 1.75 2.12 -0.63
N ALA A 168 1.26 3.30 -0.27
CA ALA A 168 0.63 3.50 1.03
C ALA A 168 -0.67 2.71 1.17
N ALA A 169 -1.51 2.71 0.12
CA ALA A 169 -2.75 1.92 0.09
C ALA A 169 -2.49 0.41 0.22
N LEU A 170 -1.42 -0.11 -0.40
CA LEU A 170 -1.01 -1.50 -0.25
C LEU A 170 -0.52 -1.85 1.17
N VAL A 171 0.12 -0.90 1.85
CA VAL A 171 0.57 -1.08 3.23
C VAL A 171 -0.62 -1.06 4.20
N ASP A 172 -1.55 -0.12 4.06
CA ASP A 172 -2.85 -0.14 4.76
C ASP A 172 -3.54 -1.50 4.59
N ALA A 173 -3.70 -1.92 3.34
CA ALA A 173 -4.26 -3.21 2.97
C ALA A 173 -3.61 -4.40 3.69
N ALA A 174 -2.28 -4.44 3.74
CA ALA A 174 -1.55 -5.51 4.42
C ALA A 174 -1.76 -5.47 5.95
N ILE A 175 -1.74 -4.29 6.55
CA ILE A 175 -1.91 -4.10 8.00
C ILE A 175 -3.32 -4.52 8.44
N GLU A 176 -4.35 -4.03 7.75
CA GLU A 176 -5.74 -4.31 8.12
C GLU A 176 -6.16 -5.75 7.88
N GLU A 177 -5.66 -6.39 6.83
CA GLU A 177 -5.92 -7.81 6.60
C GLU A 177 -5.47 -8.64 7.80
N ARG A 178 -4.24 -8.41 8.28
CA ARG A 178 -3.71 -9.13 9.45
C ARG A 178 -4.49 -8.81 10.71
N ALA A 179 -4.85 -7.54 10.94
CA ALA A 179 -5.67 -7.15 12.09
C ALA A 179 -7.06 -7.80 12.06
N GLY A 180 -7.68 -7.88 10.87
CA GLY A 180 -8.97 -8.53 10.65
C GLY A 180 -8.94 -10.02 10.92
N GLU A 181 -7.88 -10.71 10.50
CA GLU A 181 -7.68 -12.13 10.80
C GLU A 181 -7.56 -12.39 12.30
N VAL A 182 -6.75 -11.61 13.02
CA VAL A 182 -6.61 -11.75 14.48
C VAL A 182 -7.96 -11.46 15.17
N LEU A 183 -8.67 -10.40 14.78
CA LEU A 183 -9.99 -10.10 15.33
C LEU A 183 -10.98 -11.25 15.09
N ALA A 184 -11.04 -11.80 13.88
CA ALA A 184 -11.94 -12.88 13.52
C ALA A 184 -11.67 -14.17 14.32
N LEU A 185 -10.40 -14.50 14.58
CA LEU A 185 -10.06 -15.67 15.41
C LEU A 185 -10.57 -15.57 16.85
N HIS A 186 -10.61 -14.37 17.42
CA HIS A 186 -11.01 -14.15 18.81
C HIS A 186 -12.48 -13.72 18.95
N LEU A 187 -13.15 -13.47 17.84
CA LEU A 187 -14.53 -12.99 17.80
C LEU A 187 -15.54 -13.87 18.58
N PRO A 188 -15.46 -15.22 18.57
CA PRO A 188 -16.38 -16.06 19.35
C PRO A 188 -16.33 -15.81 20.86
N GLY A 189 -15.19 -15.34 21.38
CA GLY A 189 -14.99 -15.06 22.80
C GLY A 189 -15.44 -13.68 23.25
N LEU A 190 -15.92 -12.83 22.33
CA LEU A 190 -16.34 -11.47 22.64
C LEU A 190 -17.81 -11.43 23.09
N SER A 191 -18.09 -10.60 24.10
CA SER A 191 -19.46 -10.26 24.49
C SER A 191 -20.15 -9.39 23.44
N GLN A 192 -21.48 -9.35 23.49
CA GLN A 192 -22.30 -8.54 22.58
C GLN A 192 -21.95 -7.04 22.64
N ALA A 193 -21.70 -6.51 23.84
CA ALA A 193 -21.27 -5.13 24.03
C ALA A 193 -19.90 -4.87 23.38
N GLN A 194 -18.94 -5.78 23.55
CA GLN A 194 -17.61 -5.65 22.94
C GLN A 194 -17.67 -5.71 21.40
N VAL A 195 -18.52 -6.58 20.84
CA VAL A 195 -18.74 -6.63 19.39
C VAL A 195 -19.33 -5.32 18.88
N GLU A 196 -20.30 -4.75 19.60
CA GLU A 196 -20.90 -3.46 19.24
C GLU A 196 -19.92 -2.29 19.33
N ASP A 197 -19.08 -2.27 20.38
CA ASP A 197 -18.01 -1.28 20.52
C ASP A 197 -17.01 -1.37 19.38
N VAL A 198 -16.56 -2.58 19.03
CA VAL A 198 -15.65 -2.80 17.88
C VAL A 198 -16.30 -2.33 16.58
N MET A 199 -17.57 -2.69 16.33
CA MET A 199 -18.28 -2.22 15.14
C MET A 199 -18.40 -0.69 15.10
N SER A 200 -18.63 -0.04 16.25
CA SER A 200 -18.72 1.41 16.37
C SER A 200 -17.37 2.08 16.06
N GLU A 201 -16.29 1.56 16.64
CA GLU A 201 -14.93 2.08 16.44
C GLU A 201 -14.45 1.89 15.00
N LEU A 202 -14.69 0.73 14.38
CA LEU A 202 -14.34 0.50 12.97
C LEU A 202 -15.06 1.47 12.02
N ARG A 203 -16.30 1.88 12.33
CA ARG A 203 -17.03 2.89 11.54
C ARG A 203 -16.48 4.31 11.70
N ARG A 204 -15.80 4.60 12.81
CA ARG A 204 -15.20 5.91 13.09
C ARG A 204 -13.81 6.08 12.49
N LEU A 205 -13.20 4.99 12.02
CA LEU A 205 -11.91 5.06 11.34
C LEU A 205 -12.02 5.95 10.09
N PRO A 206 -10.94 6.65 9.71
CA PRO A 206 -10.89 7.35 8.44
C PRO A 206 -11.27 6.40 7.30
N ALA A 207 -12.12 6.87 6.38
CA ALA A 207 -12.41 6.11 5.19
C ALA A 207 -11.11 5.90 4.41
N GLY A 208 -10.85 4.65 4.01
CA GLY A 208 -9.74 4.38 3.09
C GLY A 208 -10.17 4.65 1.67
N TRP A 209 -9.17 4.85 0.82
CA TRP A 209 -9.36 5.02 -0.60
C TRP A 209 -9.84 3.74 -1.28
N SER A 210 -10.75 3.89 -2.23
CA SER A 210 -11.08 2.85 -3.20
C SER A 210 -9.91 2.63 -4.17
N GLY A 211 -9.86 1.46 -4.80
CA GLY A 211 -8.84 1.18 -5.81
C GLY A 211 -8.86 2.19 -6.97
N ILE A 212 -10.05 2.67 -7.34
CA ILE A 212 -10.23 3.68 -8.39
C ILE A 212 -9.60 5.01 -7.97
N GLU A 213 -9.92 5.51 -6.77
CA GLU A 213 -9.38 6.79 -6.29
C GLU A 213 -7.85 6.75 -6.16
N VAL A 214 -7.30 5.61 -5.71
CA VAL A 214 -5.84 5.42 -5.65
C VAL A 214 -5.22 5.49 -7.05
N LEU A 215 -5.82 4.82 -8.04
CA LEU A 215 -5.31 4.84 -9.42
C LEU A 215 -5.42 6.21 -10.08
N GLU A 216 -6.51 6.93 -9.82
CA GLU A 216 -6.71 8.29 -10.32
C GLU A 216 -5.66 9.24 -9.74
N ALA A 217 -5.44 9.17 -8.42
CA ALA A 217 -4.47 10.03 -7.75
C ALA A 217 -3.03 9.70 -8.15
N GLU A 218 -2.65 8.43 -8.16
CA GLU A 218 -1.32 7.99 -8.61
C GLU A 218 -1.07 8.43 -10.05
N GLY A 219 -2.05 8.23 -10.92
CA GLY A 219 -1.98 8.65 -12.32
C GLY A 219 -1.75 10.14 -12.47
N THR A 220 -2.51 10.96 -11.73
CA THR A 220 -2.39 12.42 -11.74
C THR A 220 -1.03 12.87 -11.22
N ASN A 221 -0.60 12.32 -10.08
CA ASN A 221 0.65 12.70 -9.43
C ASN A 221 1.86 12.30 -10.27
N PHE A 222 1.93 11.03 -10.70
CA PHE A 222 3.05 10.53 -11.48
C PHE A 222 3.12 11.19 -12.86
N SER A 223 2.01 11.24 -13.61
CA SER A 223 2.03 11.82 -14.95
C SER A 223 2.37 13.32 -14.93
N GLY A 224 1.81 14.07 -13.99
CA GLY A 224 2.12 15.47 -13.81
C GLY A 224 3.58 15.69 -13.41
N TRP A 225 4.14 14.81 -12.57
CA TRP A 225 5.55 14.85 -12.20
C TRP A 225 6.48 14.57 -13.39
N VAL A 226 6.23 13.51 -14.18
CA VAL A 226 7.05 13.20 -15.37
C VAL A 226 7.00 14.34 -16.38
N GLU A 227 5.83 14.97 -16.57
CA GLU A 227 5.69 16.13 -17.46
C GLU A 227 6.56 17.32 -17.01
N ARG A 228 6.57 17.62 -15.71
CA ARG A 228 7.46 18.66 -15.14
C ARG A 228 8.93 18.29 -15.34
N TRP A 229 9.30 17.04 -15.06
CA TRP A 229 10.67 16.54 -15.24
C TRP A 229 11.12 16.65 -16.71
N VAL A 230 10.31 16.18 -17.66
CA VAL A 230 10.64 16.25 -19.10
C VAL A 230 10.80 17.69 -19.56
N THR A 231 9.94 18.59 -19.08
CA THR A 231 10.01 20.02 -19.41
C THR A 231 11.29 20.65 -18.86
N ALA A 232 11.63 20.37 -17.60
CA ALA A 232 12.83 20.87 -16.96
C ALA A 232 14.10 20.34 -17.63
N GLU A 233 14.14 19.04 -17.95
CA GLU A 233 15.30 18.41 -18.59
C GLU A 233 15.47 18.89 -20.04
N ALA A 234 14.39 19.05 -20.80
CA ALA A 234 14.44 19.64 -22.14
C ALA A 234 14.98 21.08 -22.09
N ALA A 235 14.52 21.88 -21.12
CA ALA A 235 15.03 23.24 -20.92
C ALA A 235 16.52 23.25 -20.56
N ARG A 236 16.96 22.32 -19.70
CA ARG A 236 18.37 22.15 -19.30
C ARG A 236 19.27 21.79 -20.49
N LEU A 237 18.78 20.93 -21.39
CA LEU A 237 19.50 20.50 -22.60
C LEU A 237 19.46 21.55 -23.72
N GLY A 238 18.46 22.45 -23.73
CA GLY A 238 18.32 23.52 -24.70
C GLY A 238 18.30 23.01 -26.14
N ALA A 239 19.12 23.60 -27.01
CA ALA A 239 19.22 23.21 -28.42
C ALA A 239 19.74 21.77 -28.65
N ALA A 240 20.35 21.14 -27.64
CA ALA A 240 20.82 19.76 -27.71
C ALA A 240 19.74 18.74 -27.33
N ALA A 241 18.54 19.18 -26.92
CA ALA A 241 17.46 18.28 -26.54
C ALA A 241 16.97 17.45 -27.74
N THR A 242 17.09 16.13 -27.63
CA THR A 242 16.48 15.16 -28.54
C THR A 242 15.52 14.27 -27.76
N GLY A 243 14.53 13.69 -28.42
CA GLY A 243 13.59 12.78 -27.76
C GLY A 243 14.30 11.54 -27.21
N GLY A 244 15.21 10.96 -27.97
CA GLY A 244 16.03 9.83 -27.51
C GLY A 244 16.93 10.19 -26.33
N GLY A 245 17.49 11.41 -26.33
CA GLY A 245 18.29 11.93 -25.23
C GLY A 245 17.48 12.07 -23.94
N LEU A 246 16.25 12.59 -24.03
CA LEU A 246 15.34 12.71 -22.89
C LEU A 246 14.95 11.34 -22.31
N LEU A 247 14.59 10.37 -23.17
CA LEU A 247 14.26 9.02 -22.71
C LEU A 247 15.47 8.31 -22.09
N ALA A 248 16.67 8.49 -22.65
CA ALA A 248 17.90 7.94 -22.09
C ALA A 248 18.28 8.58 -20.75
N ALA A 249 18.10 9.90 -20.60
CA ALA A 249 18.31 10.59 -19.33
C ALA A 249 17.35 10.08 -18.25
N PHE A 250 16.06 9.96 -18.60
CA PHE A 250 15.05 9.42 -17.69
C PHE A 250 15.36 7.99 -17.26
N ALA A 251 15.66 7.12 -18.23
CA ALA A 251 16.04 5.73 -18.00
C ALA A 251 17.25 5.61 -17.07
N LYS A 252 18.25 6.48 -17.22
CA LYS A 252 19.44 6.50 -16.36
C LYS A 252 19.12 6.98 -14.94
N GLU A 253 18.32 8.04 -14.81
CA GLU A 253 18.00 8.63 -13.49
C GLU A 253 17.18 7.67 -12.62
N PHE A 254 16.24 6.93 -13.23
CA PHE A 254 15.32 6.03 -12.52
C PHE A 254 15.69 4.55 -12.63
N ASP A 255 16.92 4.25 -13.08
CA ASP A 255 17.43 2.88 -13.28
C ASP A 255 16.47 1.97 -14.07
N VAL A 256 15.89 2.51 -15.15
CA VAL A 256 14.96 1.77 -16.00
C VAL A 256 15.65 1.30 -17.27
N VAL A 257 15.53 0.00 -17.52
CA VAL A 257 16.07 -0.62 -18.73
C VAL A 257 15.15 -0.35 -19.93
N LEU A 258 15.68 0.34 -20.95
CA LEU A 258 15.02 0.48 -22.25
C LEU A 258 15.25 -0.79 -23.09
N GLY A 259 14.19 -1.60 -23.25
CA GLY A 259 14.20 -2.85 -23.99
C GLY A 259 14.03 -4.09 -23.12
N VAL A 260 14.33 -5.26 -23.69
CA VAL A 260 14.18 -6.58 -23.05
C VAL A 260 15.53 -7.28 -22.89
N GLU A 261 15.71 -7.97 -21.77
CA GLU A 261 16.91 -8.79 -21.54
C GLU A 261 16.99 -9.95 -22.54
N GLY A 262 18.19 -10.20 -23.09
CA GLY A 262 18.42 -11.28 -24.06
C GLY A 262 18.04 -10.95 -25.51
N GLU A 263 17.72 -9.70 -25.82
CA GLU A 263 17.49 -9.25 -27.21
C GLU A 263 18.72 -9.44 -28.12
N SER A 264 18.44 -9.73 -29.39
CA SER A 264 19.45 -9.86 -30.43
C SER A 264 20.16 -8.53 -30.72
N ALA A 265 21.34 -8.60 -31.34
CA ALA A 265 22.09 -7.40 -31.71
C ALA A 265 21.32 -6.51 -32.69
N GLU A 266 20.54 -7.13 -33.58
CA GLU A 266 19.69 -6.46 -34.56
C GLU A 266 18.63 -5.60 -33.86
N VAL A 267 17.90 -6.16 -32.89
CA VAL A 267 16.86 -5.43 -32.15
C VAL A 267 17.45 -4.24 -31.38
N LYS A 268 18.63 -4.42 -30.76
CA LYS A 268 19.32 -3.33 -30.06
C LYS A 268 19.73 -2.20 -31.03
N SER A 269 20.20 -2.56 -32.22
CA SER A 269 20.56 -1.62 -33.28
C SER A 269 19.34 -0.85 -33.80
N GLU A 270 18.24 -1.56 -34.09
CA GLU A 270 16.96 -0.95 -34.50
C GLU A 270 16.45 0.05 -33.45
N ARG A 271 16.46 -0.33 -32.16
CA ARG A 271 16.08 0.58 -31.07
C ARG A 271 16.98 1.81 -31.00
N ALA A 272 18.30 1.64 -31.12
CA ALA A 272 19.24 2.75 -31.08
C ALA A 272 18.97 3.77 -32.21
N LEU A 273 18.74 3.29 -33.43
CA LEU A 273 18.37 4.12 -34.57
C LEU A 273 17.02 4.82 -34.36
N MET A 274 16.04 4.10 -33.83
CA MET A 274 14.73 4.66 -33.50
C MET A 274 14.86 5.79 -32.48
N LEU A 275 15.56 5.59 -31.36
CA LEU A 275 15.77 6.60 -30.32
C LEU A 275 16.44 7.86 -30.88
N GLN A 276 17.43 7.72 -31.76
CA GLN A 276 18.09 8.85 -32.42
C GLN A 276 17.12 9.69 -33.29
N SER A 277 16.05 9.07 -33.80
CA SER A 277 15.05 9.74 -34.64
C SER A 277 13.93 10.45 -33.87
N LEU A 278 13.90 10.32 -32.53
CA LEU A 278 12.86 10.91 -31.70
C LEU A 278 13.12 12.40 -31.43
N THR A 279 12.06 13.17 -31.50
CA THR A 279 12.01 14.60 -31.17
C THR A 279 11.46 14.82 -29.76
N VAL A 280 11.62 16.04 -29.23
CA VAL A 280 10.97 16.43 -27.96
C VAL A 280 9.44 16.33 -28.07
N ALA A 281 8.87 16.66 -29.23
CA ALA A 281 7.44 16.54 -29.50
C ALA A 281 6.97 15.07 -29.44
N ASP A 282 7.80 14.12 -29.89
CA ASP A 282 7.50 12.68 -29.76
C ASP A 282 7.40 12.29 -28.28
N VAL A 283 8.32 12.77 -27.42
CA VAL A 283 8.27 12.50 -25.96
C VAL A 283 7.03 13.11 -25.31
N GLN A 284 6.64 14.33 -25.71
CA GLN A 284 5.38 14.94 -25.26
C GLN A 284 4.16 14.14 -25.73
N GLY A 285 4.21 13.58 -26.95
CA GLY A 285 3.22 12.64 -27.47
C GLY A 285 3.10 11.39 -26.60
N ALA A 286 4.22 10.82 -26.17
CA ALA A 286 4.25 9.68 -25.25
C ALA A 286 3.62 10.00 -23.89
N LEU A 287 3.86 11.20 -23.33
CA LEU A 287 3.19 11.66 -22.10
C LEU A 287 1.68 11.79 -22.28
N GLY A 288 1.24 12.31 -23.43
CA GLY A 288 -0.17 12.35 -23.80
C GLY A 288 -0.79 10.94 -23.90
N GLN A 289 -0.04 9.98 -24.44
CA GLN A 289 -0.48 8.58 -24.53
C GLN A 289 -0.57 7.92 -23.14
N MET A 290 0.41 8.13 -22.27
CA MET A 290 0.38 7.63 -20.89
C MET A 290 -0.87 8.12 -20.14
N ARG A 291 -1.25 9.40 -20.27
CA ARG A 291 -2.47 9.92 -19.64
C ARG A 291 -3.73 9.22 -20.16
N ARG A 292 -3.81 8.93 -21.47
CA ARG A 292 -4.93 8.18 -22.05
C ARG A 292 -4.97 6.75 -21.55
N ASP A 293 -3.82 6.08 -21.50
CA ASP A 293 -3.74 4.70 -20.99
C ASP A 293 -4.09 4.64 -19.50
N GLN A 294 -3.71 5.64 -18.71
CA GLN A 294 -4.10 5.74 -17.29
C GLN A 294 -5.61 5.93 -17.12
N GLN A 295 -6.23 6.81 -17.93
CA GLN A 295 -7.69 6.98 -17.93
C GLN A 295 -8.41 5.70 -18.37
N GLU A 296 -7.86 4.98 -19.35
CA GLU A 296 -8.34 3.67 -19.74
C GLU A 296 -8.27 2.69 -18.56
N LEU A 297 -7.14 2.61 -17.85
CA LEU A 297 -6.98 1.75 -16.67
C LEU A 297 -7.99 2.08 -15.56
N VAL A 298 -8.17 3.36 -15.23
CA VAL A 298 -9.16 3.82 -14.24
C VAL A 298 -10.57 3.39 -14.64
N ARG A 299 -10.93 3.58 -15.92
CA ARG A 299 -12.23 3.14 -16.45
C ARG A 299 -12.40 1.62 -16.31
N LEU A 300 -11.35 0.85 -16.62
CA LEU A 300 -11.38 -0.61 -16.48
C LEU A 300 -11.49 -1.06 -15.01
N ALA A 301 -10.87 -0.34 -14.08
CA ALA A 301 -11.00 -0.58 -12.64
C ALA A 301 -12.43 -0.35 -12.13
N GLY A 302 -13.23 0.46 -12.83
CA GLY A 302 -14.65 0.66 -12.52
C GLY A 302 -15.59 -0.46 -13.01
N LEU A 303 -15.09 -1.42 -13.80
CA LEU A 303 -15.88 -2.54 -14.29
C LEU A 303 -15.90 -3.69 -13.27
N SER A 304 -16.88 -4.60 -13.40
CA SER A 304 -16.86 -5.84 -12.64
C SER A 304 -15.60 -6.67 -12.97
N ALA A 305 -15.15 -7.51 -12.04
CA ALA A 305 -13.99 -8.37 -12.26
C ALA A 305 -14.12 -9.24 -13.53
N ALA A 306 -15.33 -9.72 -13.83
CA ALA A 306 -15.59 -10.50 -15.04
C ALA A 306 -15.49 -9.64 -16.32
N ASP A 307 -16.09 -8.44 -16.30
CA ASP A 307 -16.13 -7.56 -17.47
C ASP A 307 -14.77 -6.89 -17.77
N ARG A 308 -13.91 -6.72 -16.76
CA ARG A 308 -12.57 -6.13 -16.96
C ARG A 308 -11.53 -7.10 -17.49
N MET A 309 -11.72 -8.41 -17.29
CA MET A 309 -10.67 -9.42 -17.51
C MET A 309 -10.08 -9.35 -18.93
N GLN A 310 -10.94 -9.40 -19.95
CA GLN A 310 -10.49 -9.37 -21.34
C GLN A 310 -9.89 -8.00 -21.75
N PRO A 311 -10.53 -6.84 -21.48
CA PRO A 311 -9.93 -5.54 -21.77
C PRO A 311 -8.58 -5.29 -21.07
N LEU A 312 -8.45 -5.73 -19.81
CA LEU A 312 -7.21 -5.57 -19.05
C LEU A 312 -6.08 -6.44 -19.62
N GLN A 313 -6.41 -7.65 -20.08
CA GLN A 313 -5.47 -8.51 -20.81
C GLN A 313 -5.01 -7.83 -22.11
N GLN A 314 -5.92 -7.25 -22.89
CA GLN A 314 -5.58 -6.53 -24.13
C GLN A 314 -4.66 -5.34 -23.87
N LEU A 315 -4.92 -4.56 -22.81
CA LEU A 315 -4.04 -3.47 -22.39
C LEU A 315 -2.65 -4.00 -22.02
N THR A 316 -2.59 -5.09 -21.26
CA THR A 316 -1.33 -5.72 -20.84
C THR A 316 -0.51 -6.20 -22.05
N GLU A 317 -1.15 -6.93 -22.98
CA GLU A 317 -0.51 -7.42 -24.21
C GLU A 317 -0.03 -6.26 -25.10
N ARG A 318 -0.79 -5.16 -25.17
CA ARG A 318 -0.38 -3.94 -25.89
C ARG A 318 0.89 -3.34 -25.28
N LEU A 319 0.96 -3.24 -23.95
CA LEU A 319 2.14 -2.72 -23.26
C LEU A 319 3.35 -3.65 -23.41
N GLU A 320 3.14 -4.96 -23.29
CA GLU A 320 4.20 -5.97 -23.42
C GLU A 320 4.78 -6.03 -24.84
N SER A 321 3.94 -5.99 -25.87
CA SER A 321 4.39 -6.06 -27.26
C SER A 321 5.30 -4.89 -27.65
N ALA A 322 5.09 -3.72 -27.07
CA ALA A 322 5.87 -2.52 -27.30
C ALA A 322 7.16 -2.43 -26.45
N ARG A 323 7.42 -3.39 -25.55
CA ARG A 323 8.55 -3.33 -24.59
C ARG A 323 9.94 -3.31 -25.23
N SER A 324 10.06 -3.87 -26.43
CA SER A 324 11.32 -3.88 -27.19
C SER A 324 11.69 -2.52 -27.81
N LEU A 325 10.73 -1.58 -27.86
CA LEU A 325 10.91 -0.22 -28.38
C LEU A 325 11.55 -0.20 -29.77
N ARG A 326 10.97 -0.95 -30.72
CA ARG A 326 11.51 -1.07 -32.09
C ARG A 326 11.00 0.00 -33.03
N THR A 327 9.79 0.51 -32.77
CA THR A 327 9.13 1.50 -33.61
C THR A 327 8.88 2.81 -32.85
N LYS A 328 8.59 3.90 -33.58
CA LYS A 328 8.12 5.14 -32.96
C LYS A 328 6.80 4.95 -32.22
N THR A 329 5.91 4.08 -32.71
CA THR A 329 4.67 3.71 -32.03
C THR A 329 4.95 3.06 -30.68
N ASP A 330 5.96 2.18 -30.61
CA ASP A 330 6.36 1.55 -29.34
C ASP A 330 6.90 2.60 -28.36
N ALA A 331 7.67 3.57 -28.86
CA ALA A 331 8.17 4.69 -28.05
C ALA A 331 7.05 5.56 -27.48
N MET A 332 5.87 5.63 -28.10
CA MET A 332 4.70 6.31 -27.51
C MET A 332 4.16 5.64 -26.26
N LEU A 333 4.45 4.35 -26.08
CA LEU A 333 4.03 3.58 -24.91
C LEU A 333 5.11 3.48 -23.84
N CYS A 334 6.28 4.11 -24.02
CA CYS A 334 7.42 3.93 -23.11
C CYS A 334 7.08 4.29 -21.64
N PHE A 335 6.45 5.43 -21.40
CA PHE A 335 6.04 5.82 -20.04
C PHE A 335 4.89 4.96 -19.51
N SER A 336 3.95 4.55 -20.37
CA SER A 336 2.87 3.65 -19.98
C SER A 336 3.41 2.30 -19.49
N GLN A 337 4.43 1.75 -20.16
CA GLN A 337 5.09 0.50 -19.78
C GLN A 337 5.79 0.57 -18.42
N MET A 338 6.21 1.76 -17.99
CA MET A 338 6.91 1.95 -16.71
C MET A 338 5.92 1.95 -15.55
N LEU A 339 4.77 2.61 -15.70
CA LEU A 339 3.80 2.82 -14.62
C LEU A 339 2.73 1.72 -14.56
N LEU A 340 2.08 1.43 -15.69
CA LEU A 340 0.81 0.72 -15.70
C LEU A 340 0.90 -0.76 -15.29
N PRO A 341 1.95 -1.54 -15.64
CA PRO A 341 2.00 -2.95 -15.25
C PRO A 341 1.91 -3.17 -13.74
N SER A 342 2.50 -2.26 -12.94
CA SER A 342 2.39 -2.32 -11.49
C SER A 342 0.99 -1.90 -11.02
N ALA A 343 0.43 -0.83 -11.58
CA ALA A 343 -0.92 -0.36 -11.26
C ALA A 343 -2.01 -1.40 -11.59
N ILE A 344 -1.87 -2.14 -12.69
CA ILE A 344 -2.76 -3.23 -13.10
C ILE A 344 -2.86 -4.30 -12.01
N ARG A 345 -1.72 -4.72 -11.44
CA ARG A 345 -1.68 -5.75 -10.38
C ARG A 345 -2.29 -5.28 -9.06
N VAL A 346 -2.45 -3.97 -8.87
CA VAL A 346 -2.94 -3.38 -7.62
C VAL A 346 -4.47 -3.39 -7.55
N ILE A 347 -5.16 -3.34 -8.68
CA ILE A 347 -6.64 -3.32 -8.75
C ILE A 347 -7.23 -4.49 -7.95
N ASP A 348 -6.86 -5.72 -8.34
CA ASP A 348 -7.38 -6.93 -7.72
C ASP A 348 -7.07 -6.96 -6.22
N ARG A 349 -5.88 -6.48 -5.83
CA ARG A 349 -5.46 -6.47 -4.43
C ARG A 349 -6.28 -5.49 -3.58
N LEU A 350 -6.52 -4.28 -4.07
CA LEU A 350 -7.31 -3.28 -3.32
C LEU A 350 -8.78 -3.68 -3.24
N GLU A 351 -9.34 -4.29 -4.29
CA GLU A 351 -10.69 -4.85 -4.25
C GLU A 351 -10.82 -6.02 -3.30
N GLN A 352 -9.88 -6.96 -3.33
CA GLN A 352 -9.81 -8.09 -2.40
C GLN A 352 -9.85 -7.61 -0.96
N VAL A 353 -9.07 -6.58 -0.62
CA VAL A 353 -9.03 -6.03 0.74
C VAL A 353 -10.34 -5.33 1.10
N GLN A 354 -10.95 -4.60 0.17
CA GLN A 354 -12.26 -3.99 0.39
C GLN A 354 -13.33 -5.05 0.66
N LEU A 355 -13.30 -6.16 -0.07
CA LEU A 355 -14.17 -7.30 0.17
C LEU A 355 -13.88 -7.94 1.54
N ARG A 356 -12.62 -8.11 1.94
CA ARG A 356 -12.26 -8.62 3.27
C ARG A 356 -12.74 -7.73 4.41
N ARG A 357 -12.68 -6.40 4.26
CA ARG A 357 -13.27 -5.45 5.21
C ARG A 357 -14.78 -5.68 5.35
N GLN A 358 -15.48 -5.86 4.22
CA GLN A 358 -16.91 -6.13 4.22
C GLN A 358 -17.24 -7.49 4.86
N LEU A 359 -16.47 -8.54 4.57
CA LEU A 359 -16.60 -9.85 5.20
C LEU A 359 -16.38 -9.80 6.71
N LEU A 360 -15.39 -9.03 7.18
CA LEU A 360 -15.18 -8.81 8.62
C LEU A 360 -16.38 -8.12 9.27
N LEU A 361 -16.97 -7.11 8.62
CA LEU A 361 -18.18 -6.46 9.09
C LEU A 361 -19.39 -7.42 9.12
N GLN A 362 -19.52 -8.31 8.14
CA GLN A 362 -20.53 -9.37 8.17
C GLN A 362 -20.27 -10.38 9.30
N ALA A 363 -19.01 -10.76 9.55
CA ALA A 363 -18.65 -11.64 10.65
C ALA A 363 -19.04 -11.05 12.00
N LEU A 364 -18.76 -9.76 12.23
CA LEU A 364 -19.20 -9.03 13.43
C LEU A 364 -20.73 -9.03 13.56
N ARG A 365 -21.46 -8.83 12.46
CA ARG A 365 -22.94 -8.88 12.45
C ARG A 365 -23.48 -10.26 12.80
N VAL A 366 -22.90 -11.32 12.24
CA VAL A 366 -23.29 -12.70 12.55
C VAL A 366 -23.00 -13.03 14.01
N GLN A 367 -21.84 -12.64 14.52
CA GLN A 367 -21.52 -12.82 15.94
C GLN A 367 -22.55 -12.11 16.83
N ARG A 368 -23.05 -10.96 16.39
CA ARG A 368 -24.02 -10.17 17.16
C ARG A 368 -25.45 -10.69 17.09
N HIS A 369 -25.91 -11.02 15.90
CA HIS A 369 -27.33 -11.22 15.60
C HIS A 369 -27.66 -12.62 15.06
N GLY A 370 -26.65 -13.49 14.93
CA GLY A 370 -26.78 -14.79 14.30
C GLY A 370 -26.73 -14.76 12.77
N GLU A 371 -26.74 -15.94 12.17
CA GLU A 371 -26.60 -16.17 10.73
C GLU A 371 -27.65 -15.40 9.89
N ALA A 372 -28.88 -15.27 10.39
CA ALA A 372 -29.97 -14.59 9.69
C ALA A 372 -29.72 -13.10 9.43
N ALA A 373 -28.73 -12.50 10.11
CA ALA A 373 -28.36 -11.10 9.93
C ALA A 373 -27.34 -10.87 8.79
N LEU A 374 -26.89 -11.93 8.10
CA LEU A 374 -26.04 -11.81 6.92
C LEU A 374 -26.72 -10.97 5.85
N GLN A 375 -25.99 -9.98 5.34
CA GLN A 375 -26.43 -9.17 4.22
C GLN A 375 -25.61 -9.48 2.97
N PRO A 376 -26.22 -9.40 1.78
CA PRO A 376 -25.48 -9.54 0.53
C PRO A 376 -24.45 -8.42 0.37
N ILE A 377 -23.34 -8.74 -0.29
CA ILE A 377 -22.31 -7.79 -0.69
C ILE A 377 -22.52 -7.51 -2.18
N GLY A 378 -22.80 -6.26 -2.54
CA GLY A 378 -23.07 -5.89 -3.94
C GLY A 378 -24.26 -6.64 -4.56
N GLY A 379 -25.25 -7.04 -3.75
CA GLY A 379 -26.39 -7.85 -4.20
C GLY A 379 -26.11 -9.36 -4.30
N VAL A 380 -24.86 -9.80 -4.11
CA VAL A 380 -24.47 -11.22 -4.12
C VAL A 380 -24.48 -11.77 -2.70
N LYS A 381 -25.04 -12.97 -2.53
CA LYS A 381 -25.16 -13.63 -1.22
C LYS A 381 -23.78 -14.04 -0.69
N VAL A 382 -23.53 -13.77 0.59
CA VAL A 382 -22.38 -14.31 1.33
C VAL A 382 -22.72 -15.71 1.82
N GLU A 383 -21.82 -16.67 1.59
CA GLU A 383 -21.99 -18.04 2.05
C GLU A 383 -21.57 -18.17 3.51
N TYR A 384 -22.34 -18.93 4.29
CA TYR A 384 -22.05 -19.23 5.68
C TYR A 384 -21.80 -20.72 5.85
N ARG A 385 -20.73 -21.06 6.57
CA ARG A 385 -20.43 -22.43 6.96
C ARG A 385 -20.06 -22.49 8.43
N ARG A 386 -20.82 -23.23 9.23
CA ARG A 386 -20.48 -23.49 10.63
C ARG A 386 -19.23 -24.38 10.74
N THR A 387 -18.37 -24.09 11.72
CA THR A 387 -17.19 -24.90 12.07
C THR A 387 -17.26 -25.33 13.54
N ALA A 388 -16.30 -26.14 14.02
CA ALA A 388 -16.28 -26.60 15.41
C ALA A 388 -16.08 -25.45 16.40
N GLY A 389 -15.19 -24.50 16.10
CA GLY A 389 -14.89 -23.35 16.96
C GLY A 389 -15.51 -22.01 16.53
N GLY A 390 -16.38 -21.99 15.51
CA GLY A 390 -17.02 -20.77 15.03
C GLY A 390 -17.73 -20.96 13.68
N PHE A 391 -17.34 -20.16 12.69
CA PHE A 391 -17.91 -20.22 11.34
C PHE A 391 -16.94 -19.63 10.30
N GLU A 392 -17.23 -19.84 9.03
CA GLU A 392 -16.53 -19.24 7.91
C GLU A 392 -17.54 -18.53 7.01
N LEU A 393 -17.19 -17.31 6.60
CA LEU A 393 -17.92 -16.58 5.58
C LEU A 393 -17.10 -16.60 4.29
N SER A 394 -17.75 -16.93 3.17
CA SER A 394 -17.11 -17.01 1.86
C SER A 394 -17.86 -16.17 0.83
N PHE A 395 -17.12 -15.59 -0.10
CA PHE A 395 -17.66 -14.79 -1.19
C PHE A 395 -16.88 -15.03 -2.49
N PRO A 396 -17.58 -15.31 -3.61
CA PRO A 396 -16.92 -15.49 -4.91
C PRO A 396 -16.43 -14.13 -5.45
N HIS A 397 -15.16 -14.05 -5.83
CA HIS A 397 -14.56 -12.84 -6.39
C HIS A 397 -13.51 -13.16 -7.44
N ALA A 398 -13.65 -12.60 -8.65
CA ALA A 398 -12.67 -12.68 -9.73
C ALA A 398 -12.17 -14.12 -10.05
N GLY A 399 -13.08 -15.11 -10.06
CA GLY A 399 -12.71 -16.52 -10.30
C GLY A 399 -12.04 -17.22 -9.12
N SER A 400 -11.96 -16.56 -7.97
CA SER A 400 -11.49 -17.10 -6.69
C SER A 400 -12.59 -17.01 -5.62
N VAL A 401 -12.32 -17.54 -4.43
CA VAL A 401 -13.20 -17.40 -3.26
C VAL A 401 -12.42 -16.69 -2.17
N GLU A 402 -12.92 -15.53 -1.77
CA GLU A 402 -12.44 -14.84 -0.57
C GLU A 402 -13.19 -15.36 0.65
N SER A 403 -12.48 -15.62 1.74
CA SER A 403 -13.11 -16.04 2.98
C SER A 403 -12.49 -15.40 4.22
N ILE A 404 -13.30 -15.36 5.27
CA ILE A 404 -12.85 -15.03 6.62
C ILE A 404 -13.29 -16.15 7.57
N VAL A 405 -12.34 -16.67 8.34
CA VAL A 405 -12.57 -17.75 9.30
C VAL A 405 -12.68 -17.15 10.70
N VAL A 406 -13.82 -17.36 11.33
CA VAL A 406 -14.13 -16.93 12.69
C VAL A 406 -13.92 -18.09 13.65
N GLY A 407 -13.13 -17.84 14.70
CA GLY A 407 -12.72 -18.86 15.65
C GLY A 407 -11.59 -19.76 15.14
N ARG A 408 -11.03 -20.57 16.04
CA ARG A 408 -10.06 -21.62 15.68
C ARG A 408 -10.83 -22.84 15.13
N LYS A 409 -10.29 -23.48 14.08
CA LYS A 409 -10.90 -24.67 13.47
C LYS A 409 -10.91 -25.85 14.42
#